data_AF-A0A2V1NYL8-F1
#
_entry.id   AF-A0A2V1NYL8-F1
#
_cell.length_a   1.000
_cell.length_b   1.000
_cell.length_c   1.000
_cell.angle_alpha   90.00
_cell.angle_beta   90.00
_cell.angle_gamma   90.00
#
_symmetry.space_group_name_H-M   'P 1'
#
loop_
_entity.id
_entity.type
_entity.pdbx_description
1 polymer ?
#
loop_
_entity_poly.entity_id
_entity_poly.type
_entity_poly.pdbx_seq_one_letter_code
_entity_poly.pdbx_strand_id
1 'polypeptide(L)'
;MEKTTRTGADAVGPDDRITTPADNPGAQPSDWEQALDSLPAAWPRSLQAQAADPVVRAAVRRAYTAGLSLAGIRRRTGRSVKALRLILSLEGVLRASGGRGLRPGLPEGYPIWSAYTTAVIHRRIAEGTYPAATPLPPYRVLAAELTVSRSAVCAAVRRLKSEGRLRREGRRLVIEACGAARRRNPARGAGGRRGPPRAHGPADRARPPTPPSPRFSPSHLSTGRWPQAGHDNRQASDTGGLPAAARPVPAHPRTPAREN
;
A
#
# COMPACT_ATOMS: atom_id res chain seq x y z
N MET A 1 -23.26 36.62 24.67
CA MET A 1 -23.99 35.81 23.65
C MET A 1 -23.54 36.31 22.28
N GLU A 2 -22.42 35.80 21.77
CA GLU A 2 -21.85 36.25 20.50
C GLU A 2 -21.97 35.13 19.47
N LYS A 3 -22.67 35.42 18.38
CA LYS A 3 -22.92 34.52 17.26
C LYS A 3 -21.72 34.60 16.31
N THR A 4 -20.81 33.62 16.35
CA THR A 4 -19.77 33.48 15.34
C THR A 4 -20.35 32.81 14.10
N THR A 5 -20.53 33.56 13.02
CA THR A 5 -20.89 33.07 11.69
C THR A 5 -19.73 32.27 11.08
N ARG A 6 -20.01 31.02 10.74
CA ARG A 6 -19.10 30.06 10.12
C ARG A 6 -19.05 30.31 8.61
N THR A 7 -17.99 30.98 8.16
CA THR A 7 -17.67 31.24 6.76
C THR A 7 -17.04 30.02 6.08
N GLY A 8 -17.53 29.69 4.90
CA GLY A 8 -16.75 29.11 3.80
C GLY A 8 -16.46 27.61 3.86
N ALA A 9 -17.40 26.80 3.39
CA ALA A 9 -17.10 25.49 2.83
C ALA A 9 -16.67 25.70 1.37
N ASP A 10 -15.36 25.73 1.12
CA ASP A 10 -14.84 25.66 -0.25
C ASP A 10 -15.18 24.30 -0.85
N ALA A 11 -16.02 24.34 -1.87
CA ALA A 11 -16.39 23.22 -2.70
C ALA A 11 -15.15 22.74 -3.47
N VAL A 12 -14.56 21.63 -3.03
CA VAL A 12 -13.62 20.85 -3.83
C VAL A 12 -14.45 20.22 -4.97
N GLY A 13 -14.38 20.85 -6.14
CA GLY A 13 -15.03 20.37 -7.36
C GLY A 13 -14.46 19.01 -7.78
N PRO A 14 -15.29 18.06 -8.24
CA PRO A 14 -14.85 16.76 -8.71
C PRO A 14 -14.42 16.85 -10.17
N ASP A 15 -13.27 17.46 -10.47
CA ASP A 15 -12.74 17.40 -11.84
C ASP A 15 -11.20 17.52 -11.91
N ASP A 16 -10.50 16.79 -11.03
CA ASP A 16 -9.15 16.31 -11.36
C ASP A 16 -9.26 15.08 -12.27
N ARG A 17 -9.80 15.29 -13.48
CA ARG A 17 -9.52 14.36 -14.58
C ARG A 17 -8.02 14.47 -14.81
N ILE A 18 -7.28 13.44 -14.43
CA ILE A 18 -5.94 13.19 -14.94
C ILE A 18 -6.06 13.32 -16.46
N THR A 19 -5.66 14.47 -16.99
CA THR A 19 -5.59 14.72 -18.42
C THR A 19 -4.63 13.68 -18.95
N THR A 20 -5.18 12.60 -19.47
CA THR A 20 -4.40 11.54 -20.08
C THR A 20 -3.80 12.20 -21.32
N PRO A 21 -2.47 12.22 -21.51
CA PRO A 21 -1.81 12.93 -22.62
C PRO A 21 -2.08 12.37 -24.03
N ALA A 22 -3.26 11.79 -24.27
CA ALA A 22 -3.54 10.90 -25.38
C ALA A 22 -3.64 11.57 -26.76
N ASP A 23 -3.73 12.91 -26.84
CA ASP A 23 -4.08 13.58 -28.11
C ASP A 23 -2.98 14.45 -28.71
N ASN A 24 -1.70 14.10 -28.50
CA ASN A 24 -0.60 14.75 -29.23
C ASN A 24 -0.02 13.79 -30.28
N PRO A 25 -0.55 13.75 -31.52
CA PRO A 25 -0.22 12.76 -32.56
C PRO A 25 1.23 12.85 -33.10
N GLY A 26 2.06 13.74 -32.55
CA GLY A 26 3.49 13.87 -32.88
C GLY A 26 4.44 13.56 -31.72
N ALA A 27 3.94 13.18 -30.54
CA ALA A 27 4.81 12.79 -29.44
C ALA A 27 5.48 11.44 -29.79
N GLN A 28 6.82 11.43 -29.88
CA GLN A 28 7.57 10.20 -30.02
C GLN A 28 7.17 9.24 -28.88
N PRO A 29 6.93 7.95 -29.18
CA PRO A 29 6.57 6.98 -28.15
C PRO A 29 7.68 6.99 -27.09
N SER A 30 7.29 7.05 -25.82
CA SER A 30 8.27 7.11 -24.74
C SER A 30 9.14 5.85 -24.75
N ASP A 31 10.42 5.94 -24.34
CA ASP A 31 11.34 4.79 -24.31
C ASP A 31 10.78 3.53 -23.63
N TRP A 32 9.92 3.70 -22.62
CA TRP A 32 9.27 2.60 -21.93
C TRP A 32 8.16 1.94 -22.76
N GLU A 33 7.49 2.67 -23.66
CA GLU A 33 6.49 2.15 -24.59
C GLU A 33 7.15 1.25 -25.63
N GLN A 34 8.22 1.76 -26.25
CA GLN A 34 9.00 0.98 -27.21
C GLN A 34 9.55 -0.30 -26.58
N ALA A 35 10.00 -0.24 -25.31
CA ALA A 35 10.47 -1.41 -24.58
C ALA A 35 9.36 -2.44 -24.26
N LEU A 36 8.11 -2.01 -24.08
CA LEU A 36 6.98 -2.93 -23.89
C LEU A 36 6.50 -3.53 -25.21
N ASP A 37 6.52 -2.74 -26.28
CA ASP A 37 6.07 -3.16 -27.61
C ASP A 37 7.11 -4.07 -28.31
N SER A 38 8.40 -3.99 -27.93
CA SER A 38 9.46 -4.88 -28.40
C SER A 38 9.47 -6.26 -27.73
N LEU A 39 8.55 -6.52 -26.80
CA LEU A 39 8.51 -7.79 -26.09
C LEU A 39 8.00 -8.94 -27.01
N PRO A 40 8.50 -10.18 -26.85
CA PRO A 40 8.09 -11.29 -27.70
C PRO A 40 6.58 -11.55 -27.61
N ALA A 41 5.94 -11.83 -28.74
CA ALA A 41 4.51 -12.11 -28.80
C ALA A 41 4.15 -13.45 -28.10
N ALA A 42 5.04 -14.45 -28.20
CA ALA A 42 4.88 -15.77 -27.60
C ALA A 42 5.58 -15.83 -26.23
N TRP A 43 4.84 -16.27 -25.21
CA TRP A 43 5.31 -16.26 -23.82
C TRP A 43 5.36 -17.64 -23.19
N PRO A 44 6.34 -17.89 -22.30
CA PRO A 44 6.31 -19.07 -21.45
C PRO A 44 5.03 -19.11 -20.62
N ARG A 45 4.41 -20.29 -20.48
CA ARG A 45 3.19 -20.43 -19.66
C ARG A 45 3.47 -20.34 -18.16
N SER A 46 4.68 -20.68 -17.70
CA SER A 46 5.01 -20.67 -16.27
C SER A 46 5.41 -19.27 -15.79
N LEU A 47 4.90 -18.88 -14.61
CA LEU A 47 5.21 -17.57 -14.01
C LEU A 47 6.71 -17.37 -13.78
N GLN A 48 7.42 -18.44 -13.41
CA GLN A 48 8.85 -18.42 -13.16
C GLN A 48 9.64 -18.17 -14.45
N ALA A 49 9.29 -18.83 -15.56
CA ALA A 49 9.96 -18.61 -16.83
C ALA A 49 9.68 -17.20 -17.39
N GLN A 50 8.45 -16.68 -17.19
CA GLN A 50 8.14 -15.29 -17.52
C GLN A 50 8.97 -14.28 -16.72
N ALA A 51 9.27 -14.59 -15.45
CA ALA A 51 10.03 -13.73 -14.57
C ALA A 51 11.56 -13.89 -14.72
N ALA A 52 12.03 -14.98 -15.33
CA ALA A 52 13.45 -15.24 -15.54
C ALA A 52 14.05 -14.36 -16.65
N ASP A 53 13.24 -13.99 -17.65
CA ASP A 53 13.68 -13.20 -18.80
C ASP A 53 14.13 -11.78 -18.39
N PRO A 54 15.41 -11.42 -18.57
CA PRO A 54 15.94 -10.12 -18.18
C PRO A 54 15.34 -8.95 -18.99
N VAL A 55 14.98 -9.16 -20.26
CA VAL A 55 14.43 -8.11 -21.14
C VAL A 55 13.04 -7.70 -20.62
N VAL A 56 12.24 -8.69 -20.26
CA VAL A 56 10.91 -8.47 -19.67
C VAL A 56 11.01 -7.71 -18.36
N ARG A 57 11.93 -8.14 -17.49
CA ARG A 57 12.12 -7.50 -16.19
C ARG A 57 12.50 -6.03 -16.35
N ALA A 58 13.43 -5.73 -17.24
CA ALA A 58 13.85 -4.36 -17.55
C ALA A 58 12.69 -3.51 -18.10
N ALA A 59 11.92 -4.02 -19.06
CA ALA A 59 10.80 -3.30 -19.67
C ALA A 59 9.68 -3.02 -18.65
N VAL A 60 9.28 -4.02 -17.86
CA VAL A 60 8.26 -3.87 -16.81
C VAL A 60 8.71 -2.89 -15.73
N ARG A 61 9.99 -2.95 -15.31
CA ARG A 61 10.57 -1.99 -14.37
C ARG A 61 10.50 -0.57 -14.92
N ARG A 62 10.97 -0.33 -16.16
CA ARG A 62 10.96 0.99 -16.81
C ARG A 62 9.56 1.59 -16.89
N ALA A 63 8.59 0.81 -17.37
CA ALA A 63 7.20 1.25 -17.45
C ALA A 63 6.63 1.61 -16.06
N TYR A 64 6.89 0.78 -15.05
CA TYR A 64 6.42 1.06 -13.70
C TYR A 64 7.08 2.31 -13.10
N THR A 65 8.38 2.51 -13.28
CA THR A 65 9.10 3.71 -12.82
C THR A 65 8.68 4.97 -13.56
N ALA A 66 8.18 4.86 -14.80
CA ALA A 66 7.58 5.96 -15.56
C ALA A 66 6.14 6.31 -15.10
N GLY A 67 5.64 5.67 -14.04
CA GLY A 67 4.32 5.96 -13.46
C GLY A 67 3.18 5.10 -13.97
N LEU A 68 3.43 4.12 -14.84
CA LEU A 68 2.38 3.23 -15.32
C LEU A 68 1.88 2.29 -14.21
N SER A 69 0.57 2.24 -14.02
CA SER A 69 -0.04 1.28 -13.09
C SER A 69 0.12 -0.17 -13.56
N LEU A 70 0.12 -1.13 -12.63
CA LEU A 70 0.11 -2.56 -12.95
C LEU A 70 -1.03 -2.96 -13.89
N ALA A 71 -2.19 -2.29 -13.78
CA ALA A 71 -3.33 -2.51 -14.66
C ALA A 71 -3.05 -2.03 -16.08
N GLY A 72 -2.39 -0.87 -16.24
CA GLY A 72 -1.94 -0.36 -17.53
C GLY A 72 -0.94 -1.29 -18.21
N ILE A 73 0.09 -1.71 -17.48
CA ILE A 73 1.10 -2.66 -17.98
C ILE A 73 0.44 -3.98 -18.39
N ARG A 74 -0.48 -4.51 -17.57
CA ARG A 74 -1.24 -5.73 -17.90
C ARG A 74 -2.06 -5.58 -19.18
N ARG A 75 -2.77 -4.46 -19.37
CA ARG A 75 -3.60 -4.26 -20.57
C ARG A 75 -2.76 -4.28 -21.84
N ARG A 76 -1.59 -3.65 -21.81
CA ARG A 76 -0.69 -3.58 -22.98
C ARG A 76 0.03 -4.91 -23.26
N THR A 77 0.49 -5.58 -22.21
CA THR A 77 1.31 -6.80 -22.35
C THR A 77 0.51 -8.12 -22.28
N GLY A 78 -0.78 -8.06 -21.96
CA GLY A 78 -1.62 -9.24 -21.69
C GLY A 78 -1.24 -10.04 -20.44
N ARG A 79 -0.32 -9.55 -19.60
CA ARG A 79 0.24 -10.33 -18.49
C ARG A 79 -0.63 -10.35 -17.26
N SER A 80 -0.57 -11.49 -16.54
CA SER A 80 -1.22 -11.58 -15.24
C SER A 80 -0.58 -10.59 -14.26
N VAL A 81 -1.41 -9.99 -13.40
CA VAL A 81 -0.93 -9.07 -12.34
C VAL A 81 0.04 -9.79 -11.40
N LYS A 82 -0.11 -11.11 -11.21
CA LYS A 82 0.77 -11.94 -10.38
C LYS A 82 2.18 -12.02 -10.98
N ALA A 83 2.30 -12.21 -12.29
CA ALA A 83 3.59 -12.19 -12.99
C ALA A 83 4.29 -10.83 -12.86
N LEU A 84 3.55 -9.74 -13.13
CA LEU A 84 4.09 -8.38 -13.02
C LEU A 84 4.56 -8.06 -11.59
N ARG A 85 3.79 -8.46 -10.57
CA ARG A 85 4.20 -8.32 -9.18
C ARG A 85 5.46 -9.12 -8.85
N LEU A 86 5.56 -10.35 -9.33
CA LEU A 86 6.74 -11.19 -9.12
C LEU A 86 7.98 -10.56 -9.76
N ILE A 87 7.87 -10.13 -11.02
CA ILE A 87 8.93 -9.42 -11.76
C ILE A 87 9.40 -8.19 -10.98
N LEU A 88 8.47 -7.30 -10.61
CA LEU A 88 8.83 -6.09 -9.85
C LEU A 88 9.36 -6.42 -8.45
N SER A 89 8.99 -7.57 -7.87
CA SER A 89 9.55 -8.05 -6.60
C SER A 89 10.97 -8.54 -6.73
N LEU A 90 11.30 -9.25 -7.82
CA LEU A 90 12.66 -9.67 -8.11
C LEU A 90 13.56 -8.48 -8.44
N GLU A 91 13.03 -7.46 -9.11
CA GLU A 91 13.74 -6.20 -9.41
C GLU A 91 13.83 -5.25 -8.19
N GLY A 92 13.25 -5.61 -7.04
CA GLY A 92 13.24 -4.78 -5.84
C GLY A 92 12.38 -3.51 -5.93
N VAL A 93 11.66 -3.31 -7.03
CA VAL A 93 10.80 -2.15 -7.30
C VAL A 93 9.50 -2.23 -6.49
N LEU A 94 8.92 -3.42 -6.41
CA LEU A 94 7.70 -3.68 -5.65
C LEU A 94 8.02 -4.68 -4.55
N ARG A 95 7.64 -4.44 -3.29
CA ARG A 95 7.86 -5.47 -2.27
C ARG A 95 6.89 -6.63 -2.45
N ALA A 96 7.40 -7.86 -2.35
CA ALA A 96 6.60 -9.10 -2.41
C ALA A 96 5.41 -9.02 -1.44
N SER A 97 4.22 -8.90 -2.03
CA SER A 97 2.88 -9.05 -1.41
C SER A 97 2.69 -8.49 0.01
N GLY A 98 2.11 -7.28 0.09
CA GLY A 98 1.53 -6.71 1.31
C GLY A 98 1.71 -5.19 1.47
N GLY A 99 2.63 -4.60 0.69
CA GLY A 99 2.91 -3.18 0.73
C GLY A 99 1.87 -2.38 -0.04
N ARG A 100 1.07 -1.57 0.69
CA ARG A 100 0.75 -0.23 0.21
C ARG A 100 2.06 0.34 -0.34
N GLY A 101 2.08 0.81 -1.59
CA GLY A 101 3.29 1.33 -2.24
C GLY A 101 4.06 2.28 -1.33
N LEU A 102 5.35 2.52 -1.63
CA LEU A 102 6.19 3.52 -0.95
C LEU A 102 5.31 4.72 -0.60
N ARG A 103 4.93 4.82 0.68
CA ARG A 103 4.06 5.90 1.11
C ARG A 103 4.92 7.14 0.97
N PRO A 104 4.50 8.14 0.18
CA PRO A 104 5.28 9.36 0.00
C PRO A 104 5.68 9.92 1.37
N GLY A 105 6.92 10.38 1.48
CA GLY A 105 7.47 10.97 2.70
C GLY A 105 8.19 10.02 3.66
N LEU A 106 8.40 8.74 3.34
CA LEU A 106 9.28 7.89 4.15
C LEU A 106 10.74 8.38 3.98
N PRO A 107 11.47 8.67 5.08
CA PRO A 107 12.86 9.10 4.97
C PRO A 107 13.74 8.04 4.29
N GLU A 108 14.73 8.52 3.52
CA GLU A 108 15.68 7.67 2.82
C GLU A 108 16.43 6.74 3.78
N GLY A 109 16.78 5.55 3.31
CA GLY A 109 17.48 4.53 4.11
C GLY A 109 16.57 3.66 4.99
N TYR A 110 15.26 3.94 5.10
CA TYR A 110 14.34 3.09 5.85
C TYR A 110 13.49 2.19 4.95
N PRO A 111 13.41 0.88 5.24
CA PRO A 111 12.65 -0.04 4.41
C PRO A 111 11.13 0.14 4.53
N ILE A 112 10.64 0.58 5.70
CA ILE A 112 9.23 0.75 6.04
C ILE A 112 9.06 1.75 7.19
N TRP A 113 7.89 2.40 7.30
CA TRP A 113 7.56 3.35 8.39
C TRP A 113 7.75 2.79 9.81
N SER A 114 7.51 1.50 10.03
CA SER A 114 7.76 0.92 11.36
C SER A 114 9.25 0.83 11.69
N ALA A 115 10.13 0.63 10.70
CA ALA A 115 11.57 0.64 10.90
C ALA A 115 12.07 2.05 11.23
N TYR A 116 11.59 3.06 10.51
CA TYR A 116 11.81 4.47 10.84
C TYR A 116 11.33 4.80 12.26
N THR A 117 10.08 4.45 12.58
CA THR A 117 9.49 4.70 13.91
C THR A 117 10.30 4.02 15.02
N THR A 118 10.74 2.77 14.83
CA THR A 118 11.62 2.07 15.77
C THR A 118 12.94 2.82 15.97
N ALA A 119 13.58 3.26 14.88
CA ALA A 119 14.85 3.99 14.96
C ALA A 119 14.70 5.33 15.69
N VAL A 120 13.63 6.09 15.42
CA VAL A 120 13.36 7.37 16.11
C VAL A 120 13.10 7.16 17.60
N ILE A 121 12.31 6.15 17.99
CA ILE A 121 12.06 5.87 19.42
C ILE A 121 13.36 5.42 20.11
N HIS A 122 14.17 4.57 19.47
CA HIS A 122 15.49 4.20 20.01
C HIS A 122 16.38 5.42 20.23
N ARG A 123 16.44 6.31 19.24
CA ARG A 123 17.22 7.55 19.32
C ARG A 123 16.74 8.42 20.49
N ARG A 124 15.43 8.65 20.64
CA ARG A 124 14.86 9.44 21.76
C ARG A 124 15.11 8.81 23.13
N ILE A 125 15.15 7.47 23.22
CA ILE A 125 15.54 6.77 24.46
C ILE A 125 17.02 6.99 24.75
N ALA A 126 17.89 6.88 23.74
CA ALA A 126 19.34 7.08 23.89
C ALA A 126 19.70 8.52 24.25
N GLU A 127 18.98 9.50 23.68
CA GLU A 127 19.11 10.93 24.01
C GLU A 127 18.53 11.29 25.38
N GLY A 128 17.86 10.34 26.08
CA GLY A 128 17.23 10.59 27.37
C GLY A 128 15.93 11.41 27.30
N THR A 129 15.46 11.77 26.10
CA THR A 129 14.13 12.40 25.89
C THR A 129 13.03 11.53 26.48
N TYR A 130 13.20 10.21 26.41
CA TYR A 130 12.37 9.28 27.15
C TYR A 130 13.19 8.55 28.22
N PRO A 131 13.23 9.08 29.46
CA PRO A 131 14.05 8.49 30.51
C PRO A 131 13.57 7.09 30.89
N ALA A 132 14.49 6.31 31.46
CA ALA A 132 14.19 5.01 31.99
C ALA A 132 13.06 5.06 33.05
N ALA A 133 12.29 3.98 33.16
CA ALA A 133 11.15 3.85 34.06
C ALA A 133 10.01 4.88 33.83
N THR A 134 10.08 5.67 32.77
CA THR A 134 9.02 6.62 32.40
C THR A 134 8.02 5.99 31.43
N PRO A 135 6.71 6.29 31.56
CA PRO A 135 5.72 5.83 30.59
C PRO A 135 5.95 6.46 29.22
N LEU A 136 5.95 5.62 28.19
CA LEU A 136 5.99 6.03 26.80
C LEU A 136 4.67 6.74 26.42
N PRO A 137 4.71 7.81 25.59
CA PRO A 137 3.50 8.47 25.13
C PRO A 137 2.50 7.50 24.47
N PRO A 138 1.18 7.74 24.57
CA PRO A 138 0.17 6.89 23.95
C PRO A 138 0.35 6.77 22.43
N TYR A 139 -0.07 5.64 21.84
CA TYR A 139 0.12 5.39 20.40
C TYR A 139 -0.44 6.47 19.48
N ARG A 140 -1.53 7.15 19.89
CA ARG A 140 -2.11 8.25 19.11
C ARG A 140 -1.20 9.48 19.10
N VAL A 141 -0.59 9.79 20.24
CA VAL A 141 0.34 10.92 20.40
C VAL A 141 1.61 10.65 19.59
N LEU A 142 2.22 9.47 19.74
CA LEU A 142 3.39 9.07 18.94
C LEU A 142 3.11 9.09 17.43
N ALA A 143 1.91 8.66 17.02
CA ALA A 143 1.52 8.66 15.61
C ALA A 143 1.42 10.09 15.05
N ALA A 144 0.85 11.02 15.82
CA ALA A 144 0.73 12.42 15.44
C ALA A 144 2.10 13.11 15.40
N GLU A 145 2.92 12.96 16.45
CA GLU A 145 4.24 13.58 16.54
C GLU A 145 5.18 13.15 15.40
N LEU A 146 5.14 11.87 15.02
CA LEU A 146 6.00 11.32 13.98
C LEU A 146 5.36 11.37 12.59
N THR A 147 4.14 11.91 12.47
CA THR A 147 3.35 11.91 11.23
C THR A 147 3.25 10.50 10.60
N VAL A 148 3.11 9.46 11.43
CA VAL A 148 3.03 8.06 10.99
C VAL A 148 1.67 7.45 11.31
N SER A 149 1.31 6.39 10.57
CA SER A 149 0.11 5.62 10.91
C SER A 149 0.22 4.94 12.28
N ARG A 150 -0.90 4.85 13.01
CA ARG A 150 -0.98 4.08 14.28
C ARG A 150 -0.52 2.62 14.14
N SER A 151 -0.76 2.01 12.98
CA SER A 151 -0.30 0.65 12.68
C SER A 151 1.23 0.55 12.64
N ALA A 152 1.93 1.55 12.10
CA ALA A 152 3.39 1.61 12.11
C ALA A 152 3.94 1.74 13.53
N VAL A 153 3.33 2.58 14.36
CA VAL A 153 3.68 2.70 15.80
C VAL A 153 3.46 1.38 16.52
N CYS A 154 2.32 0.71 16.30
CA CYS A 154 2.04 -0.58 16.91
C CYS A 154 3.10 -1.64 16.52
N ALA A 155 3.46 -1.69 15.23
CA ALA A 155 4.52 -2.59 14.74
C ALA A 155 5.88 -2.28 15.37
N ALA A 156 6.25 -1.00 15.46
CA ALA A 156 7.50 -0.55 16.07
C ALA A 156 7.56 -0.88 17.57
N VAL A 157 6.48 -0.63 18.31
CA VAL A 157 6.39 -0.94 19.74
C VAL A 157 6.46 -2.44 20.02
N ARG A 158 5.81 -3.28 19.20
CA ARG A 158 5.95 -4.74 19.32
C ARG A 158 7.41 -5.19 19.17
N ARG A 159 8.13 -4.60 18.21
CA ARG A 159 9.55 -4.88 17.99
C ARG A 159 10.39 -4.44 19.21
N LEU A 160 10.21 -3.21 19.70
CA LEU A 160 10.89 -2.72 20.91
C LEU A 160 10.60 -3.56 22.15
N LYS A 161 9.37 -4.07 22.28
CA LYS A 161 9.01 -5.02 23.35
C LYS A 161 9.75 -6.35 23.22
N SER A 162 9.89 -6.89 22.00
CA SER A 162 10.65 -8.12 21.77
C SER A 162 12.16 -7.96 22.03
N GLU A 163 12.68 -6.75 21.82
CA GLU A 163 14.05 -6.35 22.12
C GLU A 163 14.28 -6.14 23.63
N GLY A 164 13.22 -6.14 24.46
CA GLY A 164 13.33 -5.90 25.89
C GLY A 164 13.60 -4.44 26.24
N ARG A 165 13.24 -3.49 25.37
CA ARG A 165 13.37 -2.04 25.64
C ARG A 165 12.13 -1.46 26.32
N LEU A 166 11.00 -2.12 26.16
CA LEU A 166 9.71 -1.70 26.71
C LEU A 166 9.11 -2.84 27.52
N ARG A 167 8.65 -2.52 28.74
CA ARG A 167 7.80 -3.40 29.56
C ARG A 167 6.39 -2.87 29.64
N ARG A 168 5.44 -3.77 29.88
CA ARG A 168 4.05 -3.40 30.14
C ARG A 168 3.86 -3.27 31.65
N GLU A 169 3.39 -2.11 32.09
CA GLU A 169 3.02 -1.82 33.48
C GLU A 169 1.53 -1.42 33.50
N GLY A 170 0.67 -2.40 33.82
CA GLY A 170 -0.77 -2.26 33.70
C GLY A 170 -1.23 -1.92 32.26
N ARG A 171 -1.78 -0.72 32.10
CA ARG A 171 -2.25 -0.18 30.80
C ARG A 171 -1.19 0.65 30.07
N ARG A 172 -0.05 0.96 30.71
CA ARG A 172 1.00 1.82 30.17
C ARG A 172 2.19 0.98 29.69
N LEU A 173 2.91 1.51 28.72
CA LEU A 173 4.21 0.99 28.31
C LEU A 173 5.27 1.84 28.97
N VAL A 174 6.24 1.20 29.61
CA VAL A 174 7.29 1.86 30.37
C VAL A 174 8.63 1.44 29.80
N ILE A 175 9.55 2.40 29.69
CA ILE A 175 10.88 2.17 29.14
C ILE A 175 11.73 1.45 30.18
N GLU A 176 12.36 0.35 29.77
CA GLU A 176 13.33 -0.33 30.64
C GLU A 176 14.65 0.42 30.63
N ALA A 177 15.26 0.59 31.82
CA ALA A 177 16.58 1.17 31.95
C ALA A 177 17.57 0.34 31.12
N CYS A 178 18.15 0.98 30.09
CA CYS A 178 19.20 0.41 29.27
C CYS A 178 20.41 0.11 30.16
N GLY A 179 20.50 -1.11 30.67
CA GLY A 179 21.51 -1.47 31.68
C GLY A 179 21.07 -2.67 32.52
N ALA A 180 19.76 -2.80 32.75
CA ALA A 180 19.20 -4.09 33.12
C ALA A 180 19.02 -4.91 31.84
N ALA A 181 20.13 -5.24 31.17
CA ALA A 181 20.22 -6.52 30.51
C ALA A 181 19.95 -7.53 31.63
N ARG A 182 18.66 -7.80 31.89
CA ARG A 182 18.20 -9.01 32.54
C ARG A 182 18.98 -10.05 31.78
N ARG A 183 20.05 -10.57 32.41
CA ARG A 183 20.58 -11.90 32.17
C ARG A 183 19.33 -12.73 31.99
N ARG A 184 18.92 -12.97 30.73
CA ARG A 184 17.74 -13.76 30.46
C ARG A 184 18.16 -15.08 31.02
N ASN A 185 17.65 -15.37 32.21
CA ASN A 185 17.82 -16.60 32.91
C ASN A 185 17.42 -17.67 31.88
N PRO A 186 18.38 -18.44 31.31
CA PRO A 186 18.06 -19.44 30.30
C PRO A 186 17.15 -20.53 30.88
N ALA A 187 16.94 -20.53 32.20
CA ALA A 187 16.09 -21.46 32.93
C ALA A 187 14.59 -21.47 32.55
N ARG A 188 14.07 -20.50 31.78
CA ARG A 188 12.64 -20.55 31.35
C ARG A 188 12.39 -21.27 30.01
N GLY A 189 13.43 -21.82 29.36
CA GLY A 189 13.29 -22.54 28.08
C GLY A 189 13.51 -24.07 28.14
N ALA A 190 14.21 -24.60 29.14
CA ALA A 190 14.55 -26.04 29.20
C ALA A 190 13.53 -26.90 29.96
N GLY A 191 12.55 -26.29 30.63
CA GLY A 191 11.46 -26.99 31.33
C GLY A 191 10.24 -27.25 30.43
N GLY A 192 10.45 -27.33 29.11
CA GLY A 192 9.48 -27.90 28.20
C GLY A 192 9.13 -29.28 28.70
N ARG A 193 8.00 -29.35 29.40
CA ARG A 193 7.30 -30.58 29.76
C ARG A 193 7.19 -31.38 28.47
N ARG A 194 8.14 -32.28 28.26
CA ARG A 194 7.87 -33.59 27.68
C ARG A 194 6.79 -34.18 28.60
N GLY A 195 5.54 -33.84 28.32
CA GLY A 195 4.46 -34.74 28.66
C GLY A 195 4.89 -36.11 28.12
N PRO A 196 4.67 -37.19 28.90
CA PRO A 196 5.02 -38.53 28.44
C PRO A 196 4.45 -38.71 27.02
N PRO A 197 5.16 -39.41 26.13
CA PRO A 197 4.64 -39.72 24.81
C PRO A 197 3.24 -40.29 25.01
N ARG A 198 2.22 -39.59 24.51
CA ARG A 198 0.88 -40.16 24.44
C ARG A 198 1.04 -41.41 23.61
N ALA A 199 1.01 -42.56 24.27
CA ALA A 199 0.97 -43.84 23.62
C ALA A 199 -0.11 -43.77 22.55
N HIS A 200 0.29 -44.02 21.31
CA HIS A 200 -0.64 -44.30 20.23
C HIS A 200 -1.36 -45.59 20.62
N GLY A 201 -2.45 -45.45 21.37
CA GLY A 201 -3.34 -46.56 21.64
C GLY A 201 -3.89 -47.08 20.32
N PRO A 202 -3.88 -48.40 20.08
CA PRO A 202 -4.57 -49.00 18.95
C PRO A 202 -6.06 -48.93 19.25
N ALA A 203 -6.71 -47.88 18.79
CA ALA A 203 -8.16 -47.81 18.72
C ALA A 203 -8.54 -47.27 17.35
N ASP A 204 -8.26 -48.14 16.40
CA ASP A 204 -9.06 -48.39 15.22
C ASP A 204 -10.54 -48.57 15.61
N ARG A 205 -11.21 -47.45 15.87
CA ARG A 205 -12.67 -47.38 15.92
C ARG A 205 -13.11 -46.38 14.87
N ALA A 206 -13.35 -46.94 13.68
CA ALA A 206 -14.43 -46.56 12.79
C ALA A 206 -14.76 -45.06 12.82
N ARG A 207 -13.90 -44.24 12.19
CA ARG A 207 -14.43 -43.01 11.62
C ARG A 207 -15.45 -43.44 10.58
N PRO A 208 -16.73 -43.07 10.69
CA PRO A 208 -17.69 -43.31 9.62
C PRO A 208 -17.13 -42.69 8.34
N PRO A 209 -17.29 -43.35 7.18
CA PRO A 209 -16.85 -42.79 5.91
C PRO A 209 -17.50 -41.41 5.77
N THR A 210 -16.66 -40.40 5.56
CA THR A 210 -17.12 -39.07 5.17
C THR A 210 -18.08 -39.24 3.99
N PRO A 211 -19.33 -38.78 4.07
CA PRO A 211 -20.23 -38.86 2.93
C PRO A 211 -19.58 -38.15 1.73
N PRO A 212 -19.70 -38.68 0.51
CA PRO A 212 -19.20 -38.01 -0.68
C PRO A 212 -19.82 -36.62 -0.72
N SER A 213 -18.97 -35.60 -0.81
CA SER A 213 -19.43 -34.22 -1.03
C SER A 213 -20.41 -34.24 -2.20
N PRO A 214 -21.59 -33.60 -2.09
CA PRO A 214 -22.52 -33.52 -3.20
C PRO A 214 -21.75 -32.91 -4.37
N ARG A 215 -21.61 -33.71 -5.44
CA ARG A 215 -21.16 -33.21 -6.73
C ARG A 215 -22.17 -32.14 -7.12
N PHE A 216 -21.79 -30.88 -6.96
CA PHE A 216 -22.45 -29.77 -7.63
C PHE A 216 -22.31 -30.03 -9.12
N SER A 217 -23.33 -30.66 -9.70
CA SER A 217 -23.52 -30.76 -11.14
C SER A 217 -23.97 -29.38 -11.64
N PRO A 218 -23.17 -28.65 -12.41
CA PRO A 218 -23.60 -27.40 -13.01
C PRO A 218 -24.40 -27.73 -14.29
N SER A 219 -25.58 -28.32 -14.15
CA SER A 219 -26.39 -28.77 -15.31
C SER A 219 -27.76 -28.10 -15.42
N HIS A 220 -27.95 -26.97 -14.76
CA HIS A 220 -29.19 -26.17 -14.89
C HIS A 220 -28.89 -24.67 -14.81
N LEU A 221 -27.93 -24.19 -15.60
CA LEU A 221 -28.10 -22.86 -16.18
C LEU A 221 -28.97 -23.04 -17.42
N SER A 222 -30.25 -23.16 -17.09
CA SER A 222 -31.36 -22.98 -17.99
C SER A 222 -31.12 -21.74 -18.84
N THR A 223 -31.29 -21.92 -20.14
CA THR A 223 -31.43 -20.92 -21.19
C THR A 223 -32.63 -20.02 -20.90
N GLY A 224 -32.52 -19.23 -19.84
CA GLY A 224 -33.42 -18.15 -19.47
C GLY A 224 -33.11 -16.93 -20.33
N ARG A 225 -33.76 -16.89 -21.48
CA ARG A 225 -34.05 -15.71 -22.31
C ARG A 225 -34.15 -14.44 -21.47
N TRP A 226 -33.10 -13.62 -21.48
CA TRP A 226 -33.17 -12.26 -20.93
C TRP A 226 -34.04 -11.41 -21.87
N PRO A 227 -35.10 -10.75 -21.40
CA PRO A 227 -35.85 -9.83 -22.22
C PRO A 227 -34.96 -8.65 -22.60
N GLN A 228 -34.95 -8.36 -23.89
CA GLN A 228 -34.31 -7.21 -24.51
C GLN A 228 -34.94 -5.94 -23.93
N ALA A 229 -34.28 -5.34 -22.94
CA ALA A 229 -34.60 -4.00 -22.48
C ALA A 229 -34.14 -3.02 -23.56
N GLY A 230 -35.04 -2.76 -24.52
CA GLY A 230 -34.99 -1.59 -25.37
C GLY A 230 -35.14 -0.36 -24.49
N HIS A 231 -34.03 0.31 -24.22
CA HIS A 231 -34.06 1.72 -23.84
C HIS A 231 -33.63 2.52 -25.06
N ASP A 232 -34.65 2.89 -25.84
CA ASP A 232 -34.70 4.17 -26.54
C ASP A 232 -34.25 5.26 -25.57
N ASN A 233 -33.09 5.84 -25.84
CA ASN A 233 -32.70 7.12 -25.26
C ASN A 233 -32.47 8.12 -26.41
N ARG A 234 -33.58 8.41 -27.11
CA ARG A 234 -33.73 9.57 -28.00
C ARG A 234 -34.88 10.40 -27.46
N GLN A 235 -34.53 11.53 -26.83
CA GLN A 235 -35.15 12.86 -26.90
C GLN A 235 -34.56 13.68 -25.75
N ALA A 236 -33.69 14.65 -26.04
CA ALA A 236 -34.04 16.03 -26.38
C ALA A 236 -34.42 16.86 -25.15
N SER A 237 -33.48 17.70 -24.73
CA SER A 237 -33.63 19.00 -24.07
C SER A 237 -32.19 19.55 -24.00
N ASP A 238 -31.76 20.44 -24.89
CA ASP A 238 -32.17 21.85 -24.98
C ASP A 238 -32.14 22.53 -23.62
N THR A 239 -30.96 23.04 -23.24
CA THR A 239 -30.71 24.32 -22.54
C THR A 239 -29.27 24.35 -22.05
N GLY A 240 -28.50 25.33 -22.51
CA GLY A 240 -27.13 25.51 -22.02
C GLY A 240 -26.39 26.59 -22.78
N GLY A 241 -26.80 27.84 -22.56
CA GLY A 241 -26.25 29.02 -23.18
C GLY A 241 -24.73 29.14 -23.04
N LEU A 242 -24.12 29.59 -24.12
CA LEU A 242 -22.74 30.07 -24.21
C LEU A 242 -22.49 31.15 -23.13
N PRO A 243 -21.55 30.97 -22.19
CA PRO A 243 -20.99 32.11 -21.49
C PRO A 243 -20.05 32.85 -22.46
N ALA A 244 -20.33 34.14 -22.61
CA ALA A 244 -19.59 35.10 -23.40
C ALA A 244 -18.10 35.08 -23.09
N ALA A 245 -17.32 35.29 -24.15
CA ALA A 245 -15.88 35.46 -24.14
C ALA A 245 -15.44 36.46 -23.05
N ALA A 246 -14.68 35.96 -22.06
CA ALA A 246 -13.92 36.80 -21.15
C ALA A 246 -12.81 37.51 -21.94
N ARG A 247 -12.94 38.83 -22.06
CA ARG A 247 -11.95 39.71 -22.67
C ARG A 247 -10.63 39.64 -21.88
N PRO A 248 -9.45 39.62 -22.53
CA PRO A 248 -8.18 39.73 -21.83
C PRO A 248 -8.05 41.10 -21.16
N VAL A 249 -7.75 41.10 -19.86
CA VAL A 249 -7.41 42.28 -19.07
C VAL A 249 -6.00 42.75 -19.48
N PRO A 250 -5.80 44.02 -19.85
CA PRO A 250 -4.46 44.53 -20.16
C PRO A 250 -3.59 44.61 -18.90
N ALA A 251 -2.36 44.11 -19.02
CA ALA A 251 -1.34 44.20 -17.99
C ALA A 251 -0.99 45.66 -17.68
N HIS A 252 -1.15 46.06 -16.42
CA HIS A 252 -0.61 47.34 -15.93
C HIS A 252 0.93 47.27 -15.85
N PRO A 253 1.66 48.30 -16.34
CA PRO A 253 3.10 48.39 -16.15
C PRO A 253 3.42 48.67 -14.66
N ARG A 254 4.35 47.90 -14.11
CA ARG A 254 4.95 48.15 -12.80
C ARG A 254 5.85 49.39 -12.87
N THR A 255 5.50 50.42 -12.12
CA THR A 255 6.37 51.56 -11.82
C THR A 255 7.56 51.09 -10.97
N PRO A 256 8.82 51.42 -11.30
CA PRO A 256 9.92 51.21 -10.37
C PRO A 256 9.86 52.27 -9.26
N ALA A 257 9.91 51.81 -8.01
CA ALA A 257 10.14 52.64 -6.85
C ALA A 257 11.54 53.24 -6.94
N ARG A 258 11.58 54.56 -6.83
CA ARG A 258 12.76 55.41 -6.71
C ARG A 258 13.12 55.43 -5.22
N GLU A 259 14.24 54.84 -4.83
CA GLU A 259 14.84 55.03 -3.51
C GLU A 259 16.16 55.79 -3.66
N ASN A 260 16.35 56.71 -2.70
CA ASN A 260 17.43 57.68 -2.56
C ASN A 260 18.80 57.04 -2.35
#